data_AF-A0AAV6IDU4-F1
#
_entry.id   AF-A0AAV6IDU4-F1
#
_cell.length_a   1.000
_cell.length_b   1.000
_cell.length_c   1.000
_cell.angle_alpha   90.00
_cell.angle_beta   90.00
_cell.angle_gamma   90.00
#
_symmetry.space_group_name_H-M   'P 1'
#
loop_
_entity.id
_entity.type
_entity.pdbx_description
1 polymer ?
#
loop_
_entity_poly.entity_id
_entity_poly.type
_entity_poly.pdbx_seq_one_letter_code
_entity_poly.pdbx_strand_id
1 'polypeptide(L)'
;MRDAKLSFKDIDEVILVGGSTRIPAVQELVRKQTGKEPNVTVNPDEVVALGAAVQAGVLAGDVSDIVLLDVTPLSLGLETLGGVMTKIIPKNTTLPSSKSEVFSTAADGQTSVEINVLQGEREFVKDNKSLGSFRLDGIPPAPRGVPQIEVKFDIDANGILSVTAVDKGTGKKQDITITGASTLPKDEVERMVKEAERFAKEDKEKREAIDTKNQAESVVYQTEKQLKELGDKVPASVKEKVEAKLKELKDVISPGLTQAIKDAMASLNQAVVELGQSVYSQSGAPGAGPTPGGADTGPTRSTGKSADGDGDVTDADFTESR
;
A
#
# COMPACT_ATOMS: atom_id res chain seq x y z
N MET A 1 21.42 18.94 17.10
CA MET A 1 22.69 19.17 17.84
C MET A 1 22.46 19.54 19.30
N ARG A 2 21.92 20.72 19.64
CA ARG A 2 21.69 21.13 21.04
C ARG A 2 20.87 20.14 21.86
N ASP A 3 19.73 19.69 21.35
CA ASP A 3 18.86 18.74 22.06
C ASP A 3 19.53 17.37 22.25
N ALA A 4 20.33 16.93 21.27
CA ALA A 4 21.14 15.71 21.36
C ALA A 4 22.38 15.88 22.25
N LYS A 5 22.70 17.10 22.70
CA LYS A 5 23.92 17.46 23.43
C LYS A 5 25.22 17.06 22.71
N LEU A 6 25.20 17.13 21.38
CA LEU A 6 26.32 16.83 20.50
C LEU A 6 26.79 18.07 19.74
N SER A 7 28.05 18.06 19.34
CA SER A 7 28.67 19.01 18.41
C SER A 7 28.76 18.41 17.00
N PHE A 8 29.00 19.24 15.98
CA PHE A 8 29.17 18.76 14.60
C PHE A 8 30.33 17.78 14.43
N LYS A 9 31.32 17.79 15.34
CA LYS A 9 32.46 16.87 15.32
C LYS A 9 32.07 15.45 15.74
N ASP A 10 30.99 15.31 16.50
CA ASP A 10 30.51 14.03 17.02
C ASP A 10 29.60 13.30 16.02
N ILE A 11 29.30 13.93 14.88
CA ILE A 11 28.56 13.29 13.77
C ILE A 11 29.54 12.46 12.98
N ASP A 12 29.33 11.17 12.78
CA ASP A 12 30.20 10.32 11.94
C ASP A 12 29.92 10.46 10.45
N GLU A 13 28.64 10.41 10.07
CA GLU A 13 28.16 10.41 8.69
C GLU A 13 27.04 11.44 8.50
N VAL A 14 26.95 12.01 7.29
CA VAL A 14 25.88 12.95 6.91
C VAL A 14 25.13 12.37 5.73
N ILE A 15 23.88 11.96 5.93
CA ILE A 15 23.05 11.37 4.88
C ILE A 15 22.06 12.41 4.38
N LEU A 16 21.99 12.62 3.07
CA LEU A 16 21.04 13.53 2.43
C LEU A 16 19.87 12.73 1.84
N VAL A 17 18.65 13.13 2.17
CA VAL A 17 17.42 12.44 1.76
C VAL A 17 16.45 13.45 1.15
N GLY A 18 15.79 13.05 0.05
CA GLY A 18 14.86 13.86 -0.73
C GLY A 18 15.51 14.59 -1.91
N GLY A 19 14.81 14.63 -3.05
CA GLY A 19 15.34 15.18 -4.31
C GLY A 19 15.86 16.62 -4.24
N SER A 20 15.29 17.46 -3.36
CA SER A 20 15.78 18.84 -3.14
C SER A 20 17.21 18.91 -2.59
N THR A 21 17.73 17.84 -2.00
CA THR A 21 19.13 17.76 -1.53
C THR A 21 20.14 17.61 -2.67
N ARG A 22 19.68 17.41 -3.91
CA ARG A 22 20.53 17.41 -5.12
C ARG A 22 21.00 18.81 -5.52
N ILE A 23 20.40 19.86 -4.96
CA ILE A 23 20.77 21.25 -5.23
C ILE A 23 22.20 21.50 -4.70
N PRO A 24 23.17 21.92 -5.54
CA PRO A 24 24.56 22.09 -5.11
C PRO A 24 24.73 23.03 -3.92
N ALA A 25 23.96 24.12 -3.88
CA ALA A 25 23.98 25.08 -2.77
C ALA A 25 23.55 24.47 -1.42
N VAL A 26 22.64 23.47 -1.43
CA VAL A 26 22.22 22.76 -0.22
C VAL A 26 23.36 21.86 0.28
N GLN A 27 24.00 21.12 -0.62
CA GLN A 27 25.12 20.24 -0.28
C GLN A 27 26.33 21.04 0.23
N GLU A 28 26.63 22.17 -0.40
CA GLU A 28 27.70 23.08 0.04
C GLU A 28 27.40 23.67 1.42
N LEU A 29 26.15 24.10 1.68
CA LEU A 29 25.74 24.61 2.98
C LEU A 29 25.92 23.56 4.08
N VAL A 30 25.46 22.33 3.84
CA VAL A 30 25.60 21.23 4.80
C VAL A 30 27.07 20.94 5.06
N ARG A 31 27.89 20.82 4.00
CA ARG A 31 29.35 20.61 4.10
C ARG A 31 30.03 21.72 4.90
N LYS A 32 29.64 22.99 4.69
CA LYS A 32 30.17 24.14 5.42
C LYS A 32 29.79 24.12 6.91
N GLN A 33 28.60 23.62 7.25
CA GLN A 33 28.15 23.54 8.64
C GLN A 33 28.73 22.35 9.40
N THR A 34 28.75 21.17 8.77
CA THR A 34 29.18 19.92 9.41
C THR A 34 30.69 19.69 9.29
N GLY A 35 31.33 20.29 8.29
CA GLY A 35 32.72 20.01 7.92
C GLY A 35 32.91 18.64 7.27
N LYS A 36 31.81 17.96 6.89
CA LYS A 36 31.82 16.60 6.36
C LYS A 36 31.23 16.53 4.96
N GLU A 37 31.79 15.65 4.15
CA GLU A 37 31.21 15.26 2.87
C GLU A 37 29.92 14.47 3.10
N PRO A 38 28.79 14.88 2.49
CA PRO A 38 27.60 14.07 2.55
C PRO A 38 27.79 12.73 1.85
N ASN A 39 27.24 11.69 2.45
CA ASN A 39 27.27 10.34 1.94
C ASN A 39 26.34 10.22 0.72
N VAL A 40 26.90 9.75 -0.39
CA VAL A 40 26.22 9.58 -1.68
C VAL A 40 25.95 8.12 -2.03
N THR A 41 26.23 7.17 -1.14
CA THR A 41 25.96 5.74 -1.40
C THR A 41 24.48 5.41 -1.32
N VAL A 42 23.66 6.35 -0.85
CA VAL A 42 22.23 6.20 -0.63
C VAL A 42 21.47 6.98 -1.70
N ASN A 43 20.50 6.35 -2.34
CA ASN A 43 19.60 7.06 -3.28
C ASN A 43 18.63 7.96 -2.49
N PRO A 44 18.70 9.29 -2.63
CA PRO A 44 17.89 10.21 -1.84
C PRO A 44 16.39 10.11 -2.14
N ASP A 45 16.00 9.55 -3.29
CA ASP A 45 14.61 9.46 -3.72
C ASP A 45 13.94 8.13 -3.29
N GLU A 46 14.73 7.08 -3.01
CA GLU A 46 14.24 5.73 -2.73
C GLU A 46 14.47 5.28 -1.28
N VAL A 47 15.46 5.85 -0.59
CA VAL A 47 15.88 5.36 0.74
C VAL A 47 14.76 5.33 1.78
N VAL A 48 13.83 6.28 1.72
CA VAL A 48 12.68 6.30 2.63
C VAL A 48 11.77 5.10 2.38
N ALA A 49 11.50 4.77 1.11
CA ALA A 49 10.69 3.61 0.75
C ALA A 49 11.39 2.30 1.10
N LEU A 50 12.71 2.22 0.90
CA LEU A 50 13.51 1.07 1.31
C LEU A 50 13.49 0.88 2.84
N GLY A 51 13.63 1.95 3.61
CA GLY A 51 13.52 1.90 5.08
C GLY A 51 12.13 1.46 5.54
N ALA A 52 11.07 1.94 4.88
CA ALA A 52 9.71 1.49 5.16
C ALA A 52 9.51 0.00 4.83
N ALA A 53 10.09 -0.50 3.75
CA ALA A 53 10.05 -1.93 3.40
C ALA A 53 10.80 -2.79 4.44
N VAL A 54 11.95 -2.34 4.94
CA VAL A 54 12.66 -3.01 6.04
C VAL A 54 11.80 -3.05 7.30
N GLN A 55 11.15 -1.93 7.66
CA GLN A 55 10.23 -1.89 8.79
C GLN A 55 9.05 -2.84 8.61
N ALA A 56 8.50 -2.95 7.40
CA ALA A 56 7.44 -3.92 7.10
C ALA A 56 7.94 -5.36 7.26
N GLY A 57 9.16 -5.67 6.81
CA GLY A 57 9.81 -6.98 7.03
C GLY A 57 10.04 -7.31 8.50
N VAL A 58 10.39 -6.32 9.33
CA VAL A 58 10.50 -6.48 10.79
C VAL A 58 9.13 -6.79 11.41
N LEU A 59 8.07 -6.10 10.98
CA LEU A 59 6.70 -6.35 11.46
C LEU A 59 6.15 -7.70 11.00
N ALA A 60 6.52 -8.15 9.80
CA ALA A 60 6.17 -9.48 9.28
C ALA A 60 6.96 -10.62 9.94
N GLY A 61 8.09 -10.30 10.58
CA GLY A 61 9.00 -11.28 11.21
C GLY A 61 10.06 -11.85 10.26
N ASP A 62 10.10 -11.40 9.00
CA ASP A 62 11.09 -11.82 8.00
C ASP A 62 12.48 -11.24 8.26
N VAL A 63 12.55 -10.10 8.96
CA VAL A 63 13.78 -9.42 9.35
C VAL A 63 13.91 -9.43 10.88
N SER A 64 14.97 -10.06 11.38
CA SER A 64 15.31 -10.11 12.81
C SER A 64 16.50 -9.21 13.14
N ASP A 65 16.75 -8.99 14.44
CA ASP A 65 17.89 -8.25 14.99
C ASP A 65 17.94 -6.74 14.71
N ILE A 66 16.81 -6.12 14.36
CA ILE A 66 16.67 -4.67 14.27
C ILE A 66 15.79 -4.17 15.42
N VAL A 67 16.34 -3.25 16.22
CA VAL A 67 15.59 -2.54 17.27
C VAL A 67 15.53 -1.06 16.91
N LEU A 68 14.31 -0.56 16.68
CA LEU A 68 14.05 0.85 16.39
C LEU A 68 13.47 1.53 17.64
N LEU A 69 14.14 2.59 18.09
CA LEU A 69 13.63 3.50 19.12
C LEU A 69 13.43 4.87 18.49
N ASP A 70 12.18 5.26 18.30
CA ASP A 70 11.82 6.59 17.81
C ASP A 70 11.45 7.53 18.97
N VAL A 71 11.25 8.81 18.68
CA VAL A 71 10.95 9.85 19.67
C VAL A 71 9.78 10.74 19.23
N THR A 72 9.04 11.30 20.18
CA THR A 72 8.05 12.36 19.85
C THR A 72 8.75 13.66 19.48
N PRO A 73 8.41 14.35 18.37
CA PRO A 73 9.13 15.54 17.90
C PRO A 73 8.80 16.81 18.68
N LEU A 74 7.68 16.85 19.39
CA LEU A 74 7.18 18.03 20.11
C LEU A 74 6.68 17.63 21.50
N SER A 75 6.81 18.56 22.45
CA SER A 75 6.28 18.34 23.80
C SER A 75 4.76 18.26 23.77
N LEU A 76 4.23 17.32 24.54
CA LEU A 76 2.81 17.13 24.76
C LEU A 76 2.47 17.59 26.17
N GLY A 77 1.37 18.33 26.28
CA GLY A 77 0.98 18.97 27.53
C GLY A 77 -0.51 19.25 27.59
N LEU A 78 -0.90 19.93 28.67
CA LEU A 78 -2.26 20.41 28.86
C LEU A 78 -2.29 21.86 29.36
N GLU A 79 -3.44 22.48 29.16
CA GLU A 79 -3.73 23.82 29.67
C GLU A 79 -3.95 23.82 31.18
N THR A 80 -3.21 24.68 31.88
CA THR A 80 -3.42 24.96 33.30
C THR A 80 -3.86 26.41 33.54
N LEU A 81 -4.21 26.72 34.79
CA LEU A 81 -4.73 28.03 35.18
C LEU A 81 -3.81 29.17 34.72
N GLY A 82 -4.37 30.16 34.05
CA GLY A 82 -3.63 31.29 33.50
C GLY A 82 -3.28 31.16 32.01
N GLY A 83 -3.80 30.13 31.33
CA GLY A 83 -3.61 29.93 29.89
C GLY A 83 -2.17 29.53 29.54
N VAL A 84 -1.50 28.85 30.47
CA VAL A 84 -0.13 28.35 30.31
C VAL A 84 -0.15 26.84 30.01
N MET A 85 0.79 26.40 29.20
CA MET A 85 0.95 24.99 28.85
C MET A 85 1.86 24.31 29.86
N THR A 86 1.34 23.31 30.56
CA THR A 86 2.16 22.42 31.39
C THR A 86 2.58 21.21 30.55
N LYS A 87 3.88 21.07 30.32
CA LYS A 87 4.46 19.97 29.53
C LYS A 87 4.53 18.70 30.36
N ILE A 88 3.90 17.63 29.88
CA ILE A 88 3.88 16.31 30.55
C ILE A 88 4.96 15.40 29.93
N ILE A 89 4.91 15.25 28.60
CA ILE A 89 5.89 14.48 27.83
C ILE A 89 6.73 15.48 27.03
N PRO A 90 8.01 15.69 27.37
CA PRO A 90 8.89 16.58 26.60
C PRO A 90 9.15 16.08 25.18
N LYS A 91 9.47 17.00 24.25
CA LYS A 91 10.01 16.63 22.94
C LYS A 91 11.25 15.74 23.06
N ASN A 92 11.48 14.94 22.04
CA ASN A 92 12.52 13.93 21.95
C ASN A 92 12.43 12.82 23.03
N THR A 93 11.27 12.64 23.66
CA THR A 93 11.03 11.47 24.54
C THR A 93 10.83 10.23 23.67
N THR A 94 11.55 9.16 24.00
CA THR A 94 11.47 7.86 23.32
C THR A 94 10.07 7.26 23.38
N LEU A 95 9.65 6.63 22.28
CA LEU A 95 8.38 5.94 22.13
C LEU A 95 8.56 4.42 22.24
N PRO A 96 7.55 3.69 22.76
CA PRO A 96 6.35 4.20 23.42
C PRO A 96 6.67 4.79 24.82
N SER A 97 5.84 5.72 25.30
CA SER A 97 6.03 6.33 26.62
C SER A 97 4.70 6.68 27.28
N SER A 98 4.67 6.64 28.61
CA SER A 98 3.49 6.92 29.41
C SER A 98 3.85 7.76 30.63
N LYS A 99 3.08 8.81 30.91
CA LYS A 99 3.28 9.69 32.08
C LYS A 99 1.94 10.12 32.65
N SER A 100 1.85 10.16 33.98
CA SER A 100 0.68 10.64 34.70
C SER A 100 1.05 11.80 35.61
N GLU A 101 0.18 12.78 35.71
CA GLU A 101 0.31 13.91 36.63
C GLU A 101 -1.04 14.21 37.27
N VAL A 102 -1.03 14.64 38.53
CA VAL A 102 -2.24 14.93 39.30
C VAL A 102 -2.48 16.42 39.34
N PHE A 103 -3.65 16.83 38.86
CA PHE A 103 -4.15 18.19 38.86
C PHE A 103 -5.33 18.31 39.84
N SER A 104 -5.76 19.55 40.07
CA SER A 104 -6.92 19.85 40.90
C SER A 104 -7.78 20.95 40.24
N THR A 105 -9.00 21.13 40.74
CA THR A 105 -9.89 22.22 40.35
C THR A 105 -9.27 23.61 40.54
N ALA A 106 -9.69 24.55 39.70
CA ALA A 106 -9.24 25.94 39.65
C ALA A 106 -10.15 26.91 40.43
N ALA A 107 -11.36 26.47 40.82
CA ALA A 107 -12.33 27.26 41.59
C ALA A 107 -13.05 26.41 42.66
N ASP A 108 -13.57 27.08 43.68
CA ASP A 108 -14.37 26.45 44.75
C ASP A 108 -15.71 25.94 44.19
N GLY A 109 -16.12 24.74 44.60
CA GLY A 109 -17.38 24.14 44.17
C GLY A 109 -17.42 23.73 42.69
N GLN A 110 -16.28 23.72 42.00
CA GLN A 110 -16.17 23.33 40.59
C GLN A 110 -16.53 21.84 40.42
N THR A 111 -17.59 21.58 39.65
CA THR A 111 -18.13 20.22 39.44
C THR A 111 -17.69 19.56 38.13
N SER A 112 -16.93 20.27 37.29
CA SER A 112 -16.34 19.73 36.07
C SER A 112 -15.00 20.39 35.75
N VAL A 113 -14.11 19.66 35.07
CA VAL A 113 -12.81 20.16 34.59
C VAL A 113 -12.70 19.91 33.10
N GLU A 114 -12.37 20.96 32.35
CA GLU A 114 -12.02 20.85 30.95
C GLU A 114 -10.51 20.62 30.81
N ILE A 115 -10.14 19.62 30.01
CA ILE A 115 -8.76 19.22 29.76
C ILE A 115 -8.51 19.48 28.28
N ASN A 116 -7.75 20.53 28.01
CA ASN A 116 -7.30 20.88 26.67
C ASN A 116 -5.88 20.34 26.47
N VAL A 117 -5.72 19.46 25.49
CA VAL A 117 -4.47 18.77 25.16
C VAL A 117 -3.75 19.54 24.06
N LEU A 118 -2.46 19.79 24.26
CA LEU A 118 -1.65 20.63 23.36
C LEU A 118 -0.34 19.95 22.96
N GLN A 119 0.15 20.36 21.79
CA GLN A 119 1.46 20.02 21.26
C GLN A 119 2.23 21.30 20.93
N GLY A 120 3.45 21.42 21.45
CA GLY A 120 4.34 22.54 21.15
C GLY A 120 5.31 22.90 22.27
N GLU A 121 6.14 23.91 22.01
CA GLU A 121 7.24 24.31 22.90
C GLU A 121 7.03 25.66 23.59
N ARG A 122 5.98 26.39 23.25
CA ARG A 122 5.73 27.74 23.76
C ARG A 122 5.05 27.70 25.13
N GLU A 123 5.25 28.74 25.94
CA GLU A 123 4.73 28.80 27.32
C GLU A 123 3.21 28.96 27.39
N PHE A 124 2.60 29.68 26.43
CA PHE A 124 1.17 29.99 26.45
C PHE A 124 0.37 29.06 25.53
N VAL A 125 -0.85 28.70 25.94
CA VAL A 125 -1.74 27.77 25.23
C VAL A 125 -2.05 28.26 23.82
N LYS A 126 -2.41 29.54 23.66
CA LYS A 126 -2.75 30.18 22.37
C LYS A 126 -1.67 30.09 21.29
N ASP A 127 -0.45 29.82 21.72
CA ASP A 127 0.77 29.85 20.92
C ASP A 127 1.23 28.44 20.52
N ASN A 128 0.52 27.40 20.96
CA ASN A 128 0.76 26.00 20.66
C ASN A 128 -0.42 25.40 19.87
N LYS A 129 -0.23 24.20 19.32
CA LYS A 129 -1.28 23.48 18.61
C LYS A 129 -2.19 22.77 19.62
N SER A 130 -3.45 23.16 19.70
CA SER A 130 -4.46 22.33 20.38
C SER A 130 -4.72 21.07 19.55
N LEU A 131 -4.67 19.92 20.21
CA LEU A 131 -4.96 18.61 19.64
C LEU A 131 -6.40 18.16 19.88
N GLY A 132 -7.03 18.70 20.94
CA GLY A 132 -8.41 18.43 21.30
C GLY A 132 -8.66 18.75 22.78
N SER A 133 -9.93 18.88 23.14
CA SER A 133 -10.34 19.02 24.55
C SER A 133 -11.47 18.06 24.89
N PHE A 134 -11.55 17.70 26.15
CA PHE A 134 -12.64 16.91 26.70
C PHE A 134 -12.93 17.36 28.13
N ARG A 135 -14.16 17.11 28.60
CA ARG A 135 -14.61 17.54 29.91
C ARG A 135 -14.85 16.35 30.82
N LEU A 136 -14.24 16.36 32.00
CA LEU A 136 -14.53 15.41 33.07
C LEU A 136 -15.63 16.01 33.96
N ASP A 137 -16.83 15.45 33.88
CA ASP A 137 -18.01 15.92 34.59
C ASP A 137 -18.30 15.14 35.89
N GLY A 138 -18.98 15.83 36.81
CA GLY A 138 -19.56 15.23 38.01
C GLY A 138 -18.56 14.99 39.13
N ILE A 139 -17.62 15.91 39.28
CA ILE A 139 -16.76 16.08 40.45
C ILE A 139 -17.61 16.62 41.61
N PRO A 140 -17.54 16.07 42.82
CA PRO A 140 -18.27 16.59 43.97
C PRO A 140 -17.84 18.03 44.31
N PRO A 141 -18.78 18.92 44.69
CA PRO A 141 -18.42 20.27 45.12
C PRO A 141 -17.46 20.23 46.32
N ALA A 142 -16.25 20.75 46.13
CA ALA A 142 -15.22 20.83 47.16
C ALA A 142 -14.44 22.16 47.03
N PRO A 143 -13.74 22.60 48.08
CA PRO A 143 -12.82 23.73 47.96
C PRO A 143 -11.77 23.50 46.87
N ARG A 144 -11.30 24.58 46.25
CA ARG A 144 -10.22 24.54 45.26
C ARG A 144 -8.99 23.83 45.84
N GLY A 145 -8.36 22.96 45.06
CA GLY A 145 -7.16 22.23 45.49
C GLY A 145 -7.43 20.87 46.12
N VAL A 146 -8.69 20.55 46.43
CA VAL A 146 -9.07 19.28 47.10
C VAL A 146 -9.30 18.13 46.12
N PRO A 147 -10.07 18.28 45.02
CA PRO A 147 -10.26 17.20 44.05
C PRO A 147 -8.94 16.80 43.40
N GLN A 148 -8.67 15.50 43.32
CA GLN A 148 -7.44 14.98 42.71
C GLN A 148 -7.77 14.31 41.37
N ILE A 149 -7.40 14.98 40.29
CA ILE A 149 -7.65 14.53 38.92
C ILE A 149 -6.33 14.07 38.34
N GLU A 150 -6.17 12.75 38.20
CA GLU A 150 -5.01 12.17 37.54
C GLU A 150 -5.21 12.21 36.03
N VAL A 151 -4.31 12.87 35.32
CA VAL A 151 -4.29 12.88 33.87
C VAL A 151 -3.09 12.09 33.40
N LYS A 152 -3.36 11.01 32.67
CA LYS A 152 -2.39 10.10 32.07
C LYS A 152 -2.28 10.38 30.58
N PHE A 153 -1.06 10.62 30.11
CA PHE A 153 -0.68 10.74 28.70
C PHE A 153 0.02 9.45 28.29
N ASP A 154 -0.51 8.77 27.30
CA ASP A 154 0.02 7.53 26.75
C ASP A 154 0.26 7.72 25.25
N ILE A 155 1.50 7.56 24.80
CA ILE A 155 1.86 7.65 23.38
C ILE A 155 2.47 6.31 22.94
N ASP A 156 1.87 5.72 21.91
CA ASP A 156 2.27 4.43 21.38
C ASP A 156 3.47 4.54 20.41
N ALA A 157 3.91 3.39 19.89
CA ALA A 157 5.01 3.32 18.92
C ALA A 157 4.68 3.98 17.56
N ASN A 158 3.40 4.21 17.25
CA ASN A 158 2.94 4.88 16.03
C ASN A 158 2.78 6.40 16.23
N GLY A 159 3.00 6.90 17.46
CA GLY A 159 2.77 8.30 17.82
C GLY A 159 1.30 8.67 18.06
N ILE A 160 0.41 7.69 18.26
CA ILE A 160 -0.98 7.93 18.64
C ILE A 160 -1.03 8.29 20.12
N LEU A 161 -1.60 9.45 20.43
CA LEU A 161 -1.73 9.95 21.80
C LEU A 161 -3.10 9.59 22.38
N SER A 162 -3.11 8.93 23.52
CA SER A 162 -4.29 8.71 24.35
C SER A 162 -4.14 9.48 25.65
N VAL A 163 -5.10 10.34 25.98
CA VAL A 163 -5.12 11.09 27.23
C VAL A 163 -6.34 10.66 28.04
N THR A 164 -6.09 10.15 29.24
CA THR A 164 -7.14 9.70 30.17
C THR A 164 -7.09 10.55 31.42
N ALA A 165 -8.24 11.06 31.85
CA ALA A 165 -8.40 11.75 33.12
C ALA A 165 -9.28 10.93 34.07
N VAL A 166 -8.83 10.79 35.32
CA VAL A 166 -9.53 10.05 36.37
C VAL A 166 -9.60 10.91 37.62
N ASP A 167 -10.80 11.18 38.12
CA ASP A 167 -10.97 11.73 39.47
C ASP A 167 -10.74 10.61 40.49
N LYS A 168 -9.66 10.71 41.28
CA LYS A 168 -9.30 9.71 42.30
C LYS A 168 -10.33 9.61 43.42
N GLY A 169 -11.14 10.64 43.66
CA GLY A 169 -12.17 10.63 44.70
C GLY A 169 -13.40 9.81 44.30
N THR A 170 -13.87 9.97 43.06
CA THR A 170 -15.09 9.30 42.58
C THR A 170 -14.85 8.10 41.67
N GLY A 171 -13.64 7.93 41.16
CA GLY A 171 -13.30 6.92 40.15
C GLY A 171 -13.87 7.21 38.76
N LYS A 172 -14.52 8.36 38.55
CA LYS A 172 -15.00 8.77 37.24
C LYS A 172 -13.83 9.01 36.31
N LYS A 173 -13.95 8.50 35.10
CA LYS A 173 -12.94 8.62 34.05
C LYS A 173 -13.55 9.20 32.78
N GLN A 174 -12.76 9.98 32.09
CA GLN A 174 -13.02 10.42 30.72
C GLN A 174 -11.71 10.43 29.96
N ASP A 175 -11.74 10.08 28.69
CA ASP A 175 -10.57 10.06 27.84
C ASP A 175 -10.83 10.67 26.45
N ILE A 176 -9.73 11.00 25.79
CA ILE A 176 -9.67 11.36 24.37
C ILE A 176 -8.54 10.58 23.73
N THR A 177 -8.79 10.03 22.55
CA THR A 177 -7.75 9.44 21.70
C THR A 177 -7.54 10.36 20.50
N ILE A 178 -6.30 10.80 20.31
CA ILE A 178 -5.89 11.72 19.24
C ILE A 178 -5.05 10.91 18.26
N THR A 179 -5.68 10.53 17.14
CA THR A 179 -5.01 9.86 16.02
C THR A 179 -4.46 10.93 15.06
N GLY A 180 -3.13 11.03 14.97
CA GLY A 180 -2.44 12.12 14.27
C GLY A 180 -2.57 12.18 12.74
N ALA A 181 -3.47 11.42 12.10
CA ALA A 181 -3.45 11.27 10.64
C ALA A 181 -4.80 11.33 9.91
N SER A 182 -5.93 11.54 10.59
CA SER A 182 -7.20 11.74 9.88
C SER A 182 -8.06 12.76 10.59
N THR A 183 -8.17 13.95 10.00
CA THR A 183 -9.27 14.88 10.29
C THR A 183 -10.61 14.36 9.78
N LEU A 184 -10.62 13.25 9.05
CA LEU A 184 -11.82 12.67 8.47
C LEU A 184 -12.47 11.73 9.49
N PRO A 185 -13.77 11.93 9.78
CA PRO A 185 -14.52 11.02 10.62
C PRO A 185 -14.69 9.64 9.93
N LYS A 186 -14.97 8.60 10.72
CA LYS A 186 -14.95 7.20 10.25
C LYS A 186 -15.89 6.94 9.06
N ASP A 187 -17.04 7.60 9.06
CA ASP A 187 -18.03 7.55 7.99
C ASP A 187 -17.49 8.07 6.65
N GLU A 188 -16.66 9.11 6.70
CA GLU A 188 -16.01 9.65 5.51
C GLU A 188 -14.92 8.70 4.99
N VAL A 189 -14.15 8.07 5.89
CA VAL A 189 -13.18 7.02 5.52
C VAL A 189 -13.87 5.85 4.83
N GLU A 190 -14.96 5.34 5.41
CA GLU A 190 -15.73 4.23 4.82
C GLU A 190 -16.30 4.58 3.44
N ARG A 191 -16.81 5.81 3.26
CA ARG A 191 -17.28 6.29 1.97
C ARG A 191 -16.15 6.31 0.93
N MET A 192 -14.98 6.84 1.30
CA MET A 192 -13.82 6.91 0.41
C MET A 192 -13.30 5.51 0.02
N VAL A 193 -13.31 4.56 0.95
CA VAL A 193 -12.93 3.16 0.67
C VAL A 193 -13.90 2.55 -0.36
N LYS A 194 -15.22 2.68 -0.16
CA LYS A 194 -16.22 2.18 -1.11
C LYS A 194 -16.12 2.83 -2.48
N GLU A 195 -15.82 4.12 -2.54
CA GLU A 195 -15.60 4.83 -3.80
C GLU A 195 -14.34 4.32 -4.51
N ALA A 196 -13.23 4.13 -3.78
CA ALA A 196 -12.00 3.58 -4.32
C ALA A 196 -12.18 2.15 -4.87
N GLU A 197 -12.91 1.29 -4.15
CA GLU A 197 -13.24 -0.07 -4.60
C GLU A 197 -14.09 -0.07 -5.88
N ARG A 198 -15.08 0.82 -5.96
CA ARG A 198 -15.89 0.99 -7.18
C ARG A 198 -15.04 1.41 -8.37
N PHE A 199 -14.17 2.40 -8.19
CA PHE A 199 -13.27 2.84 -9.27
C PHE A 199 -12.27 1.76 -9.65
N ALA A 200 -11.72 1.01 -8.69
CA ALA A 200 -10.85 -0.14 -8.98
C ALA A 200 -11.55 -1.21 -9.84
N LYS A 201 -12.85 -1.46 -9.59
CA LYS A 201 -13.66 -2.36 -10.42
C LYS A 201 -13.86 -1.81 -11.83
N GLU A 202 -14.25 -0.55 -11.97
CA GLU A 202 -14.42 0.11 -13.28
C GLU A 202 -13.10 0.11 -14.08
N ASP A 203 -11.97 0.34 -13.42
CA ASP A 203 -10.66 0.33 -14.05
C ASP A 203 -10.24 -1.08 -14.46
N LYS A 204 -10.61 -2.11 -13.70
CA LYS A 204 -10.42 -3.52 -14.09
C LYS A 204 -11.25 -3.87 -15.33
N GLU A 205 -12.51 -3.44 -15.39
CA GLU A 205 -13.38 -3.67 -16.55
C GLU A 205 -12.86 -2.94 -17.80
N LYS A 206 -12.40 -1.69 -17.66
CA LYS A 206 -11.75 -0.94 -18.75
C LYS A 206 -10.47 -1.61 -19.21
N ARG A 207 -9.62 -2.08 -18.27
CA ARG A 207 -8.40 -2.83 -18.59
C ARG A 207 -8.72 -4.11 -19.36
N GLU A 208 -9.71 -4.88 -18.91
CA GLU A 208 -10.15 -6.09 -19.61
C GLU A 208 -10.67 -5.79 -21.02
N ALA A 209 -11.41 -4.69 -21.20
CA ALA A 209 -11.86 -4.25 -22.52
C ALA A 209 -10.69 -3.89 -23.44
N ILE A 210 -9.69 -3.18 -22.93
CA ILE A 210 -8.46 -2.83 -23.66
C ILE A 210 -7.65 -4.09 -24.00
N ASP A 211 -7.45 -4.99 -23.05
CA ASP A 211 -6.70 -6.24 -23.27
C ASP A 211 -7.40 -7.13 -24.30
N THR A 212 -8.73 -7.26 -24.22
CA THR A 212 -9.55 -7.99 -25.20
C THR A 212 -9.44 -7.37 -26.60
N LYS A 213 -9.46 -6.04 -26.69
CA LYS A 213 -9.28 -5.31 -27.95
C LYS A 213 -7.90 -5.57 -28.55
N ASN A 214 -6.83 -5.46 -27.74
CA ASN A 214 -5.46 -5.71 -28.18
C ASN A 214 -5.26 -7.16 -28.66
N GLN A 215 -5.86 -8.13 -27.96
CA GLN A 215 -5.89 -9.53 -28.39
C GLN A 215 -6.58 -9.68 -29.75
N ALA A 216 -7.74 -9.04 -29.93
CA ALA A 216 -8.50 -9.07 -31.18
C ALA A 216 -7.70 -8.49 -32.36
N GLU A 217 -7.06 -7.33 -32.17
CA GLU A 217 -6.20 -6.70 -33.18
C GLU A 217 -5.00 -7.58 -33.54
N SER A 218 -4.42 -8.28 -32.56
CA SER A 218 -3.33 -9.25 -32.80
C SER A 218 -3.80 -10.45 -33.62
N VAL A 219 -4.98 -11.02 -33.29
CA VAL A 219 -5.58 -12.14 -34.05
C VAL A 219 -5.89 -11.72 -35.48
N VAL A 220 -6.46 -10.52 -35.67
CA VAL A 220 -6.71 -9.93 -37.00
C VAL A 220 -5.41 -9.88 -37.79
N TYR A 221 -4.36 -9.29 -37.22
CA TYR A 221 -3.06 -9.14 -37.91
C TYR A 221 -2.43 -10.49 -38.27
N GLN A 222 -2.43 -11.45 -37.35
CA GLN A 222 -1.90 -12.80 -37.60
C GLN A 222 -2.68 -13.53 -38.69
N THR A 223 -4.01 -13.42 -38.67
CA THR A 223 -4.87 -14.07 -39.67
C THR A 223 -4.67 -13.45 -41.05
N GLU A 224 -4.57 -12.12 -41.14
CA GLU A 224 -4.26 -11.43 -42.41
C GLU A 224 -2.90 -11.86 -42.98
N LYS A 225 -1.91 -12.01 -42.11
CA LYS A 225 -0.58 -12.47 -42.51
C LYS A 225 -0.62 -13.91 -43.03
N GLN A 226 -1.28 -14.82 -42.32
CA GLN A 226 -1.44 -16.22 -42.75
C GLN A 226 -2.21 -16.32 -44.08
N LEU A 227 -3.27 -15.54 -44.27
CA LEU A 227 -4.00 -15.51 -45.54
C LEU A 227 -3.13 -15.02 -46.71
N LYS A 228 -2.25 -14.04 -46.48
CA LYS A 228 -1.29 -13.57 -47.49
C LYS A 228 -0.22 -14.62 -47.81
N GLU A 229 0.29 -15.33 -46.80
CA GLU A 229 1.33 -16.36 -46.97
C GLU A 229 0.79 -17.63 -47.63
N LEU A 230 -0.43 -18.03 -47.30
CA LEU A 230 -1.07 -19.22 -47.85
C LEU A 230 -1.60 -19.00 -49.28
N GLY A 231 -1.92 -17.75 -49.66
CA GLY A 231 -2.16 -17.34 -51.05
C GLY A 231 -3.17 -18.22 -51.80
N ASP A 232 -2.69 -18.94 -52.81
CA ASP A 232 -3.49 -19.83 -53.69
C ASP A 232 -3.65 -21.26 -53.14
N LYS A 233 -3.00 -21.60 -52.03
CA LYS A 233 -3.09 -22.93 -51.40
C LYS A 233 -4.36 -23.12 -50.57
N VAL A 234 -5.21 -22.10 -50.51
CA VAL A 234 -6.45 -22.09 -49.75
C VAL A 234 -7.63 -22.21 -50.71
N PRO A 235 -8.59 -23.12 -50.48
CA PRO A 235 -9.83 -23.16 -51.27
C PRO A 235 -10.57 -21.82 -51.19
N ALA A 236 -11.04 -21.31 -52.34
CA ALA A 236 -11.71 -20.01 -52.43
C ALA A 236 -12.90 -19.89 -51.45
N SER A 237 -13.65 -20.97 -51.25
CA SER A 237 -14.77 -21.01 -50.30
C SER A 237 -14.37 -20.83 -48.83
N VAL A 238 -13.19 -21.33 -48.45
CA VAL A 238 -12.66 -21.20 -47.08
C VAL A 238 -12.03 -19.82 -46.88
N LYS A 239 -11.34 -19.32 -47.92
CA LYS A 239 -10.75 -17.97 -47.92
C LYS A 239 -11.82 -16.88 -47.74
N GLU A 240 -12.91 -16.94 -48.49
CA GLU A 240 -14.03 -15.99 -48.37
C GLU A 240 -14.68 -16.05 -46.97
N LYS A 241 -14.81 -17.24 -46.39
CA LYS A 241 -15.37 -17.42 -45.04
C LYS A 241 -14.49 -16.76 -43.97
N VAL A 242 -13.17 -16.91 -44.05
CA VAL A 242 -12.23 -16.29 -43.09
C VAL A 242 -12.16 -14.77 -43.31
N GLU A 243 -12.12 -14.29 -44.55
CA GLU A 243 -12.11 -12.85 -44.86
C GLU A 243 -13.39 -12.14 -44.37
N ALA A 244 -14.55 -12.78 -44.51
CA ALA A 244 -15.81 -12.26 -43.98
C ALA A 244 -15.77 -12.13 -42.44
N LYS A 245 -15.27 -13.16 -41.74
CA LYS A 245 -15.14 -13.17 -40.28
C LYS A 245 -14.09 -12.18 -39.76
N LEU A 246 -13.04 -11.96 -40.55
CA LEU A 246 -11.98 -11.00 -40.24
C LEU A 246 -12.50 -9.56 -40.35
N LYS A 247 -13.31 -9.27 -41.37
CA LYS A 247 -14.01 -7.98 -41.49
C LYS A 247 -15.00 -7.76 -40.34
N GLU A 248 -15.78 -8.79 -39.98
CA GLU A 248 -16.70 -8.74 -38.83
C GLU A 248 -15.98 -8.40 -37.53
N LEU A 249 -14.84 -9.04 -37.25
CA LEU A 249 -14.03 -8.74 -36.06
C LEU A 249 -13.52 -7.30 -36.06
N LYS A 250 -13.03 -6.79 -37.20
CA LYS A 250 -12.60 -5.38 -37.35
C LYS A 250 -13.73 -4.38 -37.09
N ASP A 251 -14.92 -4.67 -37.60
CA ASP A 251 -16.08 -3.80 -37.44
C ASP A 251 -16.56 -3.76 -35.97
N VAL A 252 -16.43 -4.87 -35.23
CA VAL A 252 -16.83 -4.99 -33.81
C VAL A 252 -15.76 -4.45 -32.84
N ILE A 253 -14.49 -4.41 -33.23
CA ILE A 253 -13.40 -3.76 -32.48
C ILE A 253 -13.63 -2.25 -32.31
N SER A 254 -14.26 -1.59 -33.29
CA SER A 254 -14.48 -0.14 -33.31
C SER A 254 -15.48 0.37 -32.24
N PRO A 255 -16.66 -0.26 -32.02
CA PRO A 255 -17.61 0.15 -30.98
C PRO A 255 -17.22 -0.27 -29.55
N GLY A 256 -16.21 -1.15 -29.36
CA GLY A 256 -15.62 -1.42 -28.03
C GLY A 256 -16.47 -2.26 -27.07
N LEU A 257 -17.41 -3.06 -27.57
CA LEU A 257 -18.19 -3.97 -26.72
C LEU A 257 -17.39 -5.26 -26.44
N THR A 258 -16.83 -5.39 -25.24
CA THR A 258 -15.94 -6.50 -24.84
C THR A 258 -16.51 -7.88 -25.17
N GLN A 259 -17.80 -8.13 -24.89
CA GLN A 259 -18.42 -9.43 -25.16
C GLN A 259 -18.51 -9.72 -26.66
N ALA A 260 -18.93 -8.74 -27.45
CA ALA A 260 -19.03 -8.90 -28.90
C ALA A 260 -17.65 -9.14 -29.55
N ILE A 261 -16.59 -8.49 -29.03
CA ILE A 261 -15.22 -8.73 -29.48
C ILE A 261 -14.79 -10.18 -29.16
N LYS A 262 -15.08 -10.68 -27.95
CA LYS A 262 -14.78 -12.08 -27.57
C LYS A 262 -15.49 -13.08 -28.46
N ASP A 263 -16.78 -12.88 -28.74
CA ASP A 263 -17.59 -13.79 -29.56
C ASP A 263 -17.13 -13.79 -31.03
N ALA A 264 -16.84 -12.61 -31.59
CA ALA A 264 -16.30 -12.47 -32.94
C ALA A 264 -14.88 -13.06 -33.06
N MET A 265 -14.04 -12.89 -32.03
CA MET A 265 -12.71 -13.49 -31.96
C MET A 265 -12.78 -15.02 -31.93
N ALA A 266 -13.68 -15.60 -31.11
CA ALA A 266 -13.90 -17.04 -31.08
C ALA A 266 -14.37 -17.59 -32.43
N SER A 267 -15.28 -16.87 -33.09
CA SER A 267 -15.78 -17.24 -34.42
C SER A 267 -14.68 -17.20 -35.49
N LEU A 268 -13.81 -16.19 -35.46
CA LEU A 268 -12.66 -16.11 -36.36
C LEU A 268 -11.66 -17.24 -36.09
N ASN A 269 -11.32 -17.50 -34.83
CA ASN A 269 -10.42 -18.58 -34.46
C ASN A 269 -10.92 -19.94 -34.95
N GLN A 270 -12.23 -20.22 -34.86
CA GLN A 270 -12.81 -21.45 -35.39
C GLN A 270 -12.65 -21.55 -36.92
N ALA A 271 -12.86 -20.45 -37.64
CA ALA A 271 -12.65 -20.42 -39.10
C ALA A 271 -11.16 -20.59 -39.48
N VAL A 272 -10.24 -20.05 -38.68
CA VAL A 272 -8.78 -20.22 -38.87
C VAL A 272 -8.34 -21.66 -38.58
N VAL A 273 -8.96 -22.36 -37.62
CA VAL A 273 -8.71 -23.79 -37.39
C VAL A 273 -9.18 -24.64 -38.58
N GLU A 274 -10.38 -24.37 -39.11
CA GLU A 274 -10.88 -25.03 -40.34
C GLU A 274 -9.96 -24.74 -41.54
N LEU A 275 -9.46 -23.52 -41.67
CA LEU A 275 -8.46 -23.14 -42.66
C LEU A 275 -7.20 -24.00 -42.54
N GLY A 276 -6.63 -24.12 -41.34
CA GLY A 276 -5.46 -24.97 -41.08
C GLY A 276 -5.69 -26.43 -41.46
N GLN A 277 -6.87 -26.99 -41.13
CA GLN A 277 -7.25 -28.36 -41.51
C GLN A 277 -7.40 -28.53 -43.02
N SER A 278 -7.98 -27.55 -43.72
CA SER A 278 -8.15 -27.58 -45.17
C SER A 278 -6.81 -27.53 -45.91
N VAL A 279 -5.86 -26.70 -45.47
CA VAL A 279 -4.52 -26.63 -46.06
C VAL A 279 -3.74 -27.92 -45.80
N TYR A 280 -3.85 -28.51 -44.60
CA TYR A 280 -3.18 -29.77 -44.27
C TYR A 280 -3.76 -30.96 -45.04
N SER A 281 -5.07 -30.99 -45.27
CA SER A 281 -5.75 -32.03 -46.07
C SER A 281 -5.54 -31.86 -47.57
N GLN A 282 -5.39 -30.63 -48.09
CA GLN A 282 -5.01 -30.37 -49.49
C GLN A 282 -3.51 -30.62 -49.76
N SER A 283 -2.68 -30.56 -48.72
CA SER A 283 -1.28 -31.03 -48.75
C SER A 283 -1.17 -32.56 -48.69
N GLY A 284 -2.30 -33.26 -48.53
CA GLY A 284 -2.39 -34.72 -48.59
C GLY A 284 -2.53 -35.22 -50.02
N ALA A 285 -1.40 -35.49 -50.69
CA ALA A 285 -1.33 -36.50 -51.74
C ALA A 285 -0.77 -37.81 -51.15
N PRO A 286 -1.31 -38.99 -51.54
CA PRO A 286 -0.91 -40.30 -51.05
C PRO A 286 0.37 -40.82 -51.75
N GLY A 287 1.23 -41.52 -50.98
CA GLY A 287 2.10 -42.58 -51.51
C GLY A 287 3.59 -42.26 -51.66
N ALA A 288 4.37 -42.61 -50.65
CA ALA A 288 5.67 -43.27 -50.81
C ALA A 288 5.82 -44.29 -49.68
N GLY A 289 5.43 -45.53 -49.95
CA GLY A 289 5.91 -46.64 -49.13
C GLY A 289 7.38 -46.89 -49.41
N PRO A 290 8.12 -47.44 -48.43
CA PRO A 290 9.11 -48.45 -48.71
C PRO A 290 8.48 -49.84 -48.48
N THR A 291 8.77 -50.73 -49.41
CA THR A 291 8.41 -52.16 -49.43
C THR A 291 8.96 -52.92 -48.21
N PRO A 292 8.42 -54.14 -47.95
CA PRO A 292 8.48 -54.84 -46.68
C PRO A 292 9.70 -55.75 -46.48
N GLY A 293 10.12 -55.83 -45.22
CA GLY A 293 10.85 -56.93 -44.59
C GLY A 293 10.87 -56.59 -43.10
N GLY A 294 10.18 -57.27 -42.19
CA GLY A 294 9.88 -58.68 -42.15
C GLY A 294 10.37 -59.21 -40.79
N ALA A 295 9.47 -59.13 -39.80
CA ALA A 295 9.38 -59.93 -38.56
C ALA A 295 10.49 -59.77 -37.49
N ASP A 296 10.21 -59.21 -36.31
CA ASP A 296 9.35 -59.71 -35.21
C ASP A 296 10.14 -60.63 -34.26
N THR A 297 10.32 -60.16 -33.01
CA THR A 297 9.87 -60.86 -31.81
C THR A 297 10.04 -59.92 -30.62
N GLY A 298 8.92 -59.48 -30.04
CA GLY A 298 8.89 -59.09 -28.62
C GLY A 298 9.10 -60.32 -27.71
N PRO A 299 9.20 -60.16 -26.38
CA PRO A 299 8.00 -59.77 -25.65
C PRO A 299 8.18 -58.84 -24.43
N THR A 300 7.02 -58.53 -23.90
CA THR A 300 6.50 -57.64 -22.85
C THR A 300 7.11 -57.73 -21.41
N ARG A 301 6.80 -56.66 -20.64
CA ARG A 301 6.78 -56.46 -19.15
C ARG A 301 8.05 -55.83 -18.57
N SER A 302 8.05 -54.86 -17.63
CA SER A 302 7.09 -54.53 -16.56
C SER A 302 7.39 -53.13 -15.94
N THR A 303 6.33 -52.41 -15.52
CA THR A 303 6.19 -51.55 -14.31
C THR A 303 7.40 -50.87 -13.61
N GLY A 304 7.29 -49.55 -13.38
CA GLY A 304 7.37 -48.98 -12.01
C GLY A 304 8.48 -47.98 -11.61
N LYS A 305 8.05 -46.70 -11.42
CA LYS A 305 8.33 -45.76 -10.30
C LYS A 305 9.44 -44.65 -10.38
N SER A 306 8.94 -43.39 -10.31
CA SER A 306 9.38 -42.16 -9.60
C SER A 306 10.66 -41.36 -9.94
N ALA A 307 10.47 -40.06 -10.28
CA ALA A 307 11.02 -38.82 -9.65
C ALA A 307 10.70 -37.61 -10.57
N ASP A 308 9.71 -36.76 -10.29
CA ASP A 308 9.68 -35.52 -9.47
C ASP A 308 10.55 -34.34 -9.94
N GLY A 309 9.92 -33.17 -10.13
CA GLY A 309 10.61 -31.88 -10.33
C GLY A 309 9.87 -30.77 -11.12
N ASP A 310 8.57 -30.53 -10.88
CA ASP A 310 7.88 -29.24 -11.12
C ASP A 310 7.83 -28.54 -9.74
N GLY A 311 8.10 -27.25 -9.54
CA GLY A 311 7.54 -26.13 -10.25
C GLY A 311 6.20 -25.75 -9.61
N ASP A 312 6.19 -25.08 -8.46
CA ASP A 312 4.95 -24.50 -7.92
C ASP A 312 5.19 -23.11 -7.33
N VAL A 313 4.50 -22.13 -7.93
CA VAL A 313 4.42 -20.74 -7.53
C VAL A 313 3.05 -20.58 -6.89
N THR A 314 3.03 -20.55 -5.57
CA THR A 314 1.80 -20.41 -4.78
C THR A 314 1.33 -18.96 -4.73
N ASP A 315 0.22 -18.67 -5.42
CA ASP A 315 -0.68 -17.55 -5.12
C ASP A 315 -1.74 -18.05 -4.11
N ALA A 316 -1.84 -17.38 -2.97
CA ALA A 316 -2.70 -17.79 -1.86
C ALA A 316 -4.12 -17.21 -2.00
N ASP A 317 -5.11 -18.08 -2.18
CA ASP A 317 -6.52 -17.75 -2.11
C ASP A 317 -7.00 -17.60 -0.65
N PHE A 318 -7.71 -16.50 -0.38
CA PHE A 318 -8.35 -16.18 0.89
C PHE A 318 -9.75 -16.81 0.96
N THR A 319 -10.07 -17.52 2.05
CA THR A 319 -11.45 -17.92 2.36
C THR A 319 -11.87 -17.38 3.73
N GLU A 320 -12.93 -16.58 3.76
CA GLU A 320 -13.64 -16.18 4.97
C GLU A 320 -14.31 -17.38 5.64
N SER A 321 -14.16 -17.48 6.96
CA SER A 321 -15.03 -18.29 7.80
C SER A 321 -15.53 -17.48 8.99
N ARG A 322 -16.85 -17.31 9.01
CA ARG A 322 -17.80 -16.86 10.05
C ARG A 322 -17.27 -16.37 11.40
#